data_AF-A0A3C8CI51-F1
#
_entry.id   AF-A0A3C8CI51-F1
#
_cell.length_a   1.000
_cell.length_b   1.000
_cell.length_c   1.000
_cell.angle_alpha   90.00
_cell.angle_beta   90.00
_cell.angle_gamma   90.00
#
_symmetry.space_group_name_H-M   'P 1'
#
loop_
_entity.id
_entity.type
_entity.pdbx_description
1 polymer ?
#
loop_
_entity_poly.entity_id
_entity_poly.type
_entity_poly.pdbx_seq_one_letter_code
_entity_poly.pdbx_strand_id
1 'polypeptide(L)'
;MNMENQQTHFDHEDWLNHLYRYIETARQFGNELFRGLKSISQKGLLEAWSEIRSVVSKLTPQDFIITGLVTLTGIVGGLFFLIGLSLFGYQAILWLQDGVWTAFPLFAVFNFLFENTILHQWMIHPESWMGLQKLFSWFLESVPLSVALMIPGLAIAFFMAGTMVVTMLFRFVQLKNRNG
;
A
#
# COMPACT_ATOMS: atom_id res chain seq x y z
N MET A 1 -37.79 25.27 52.46
CA MET A 1 -36.79 24.85 51.46
C MET A 1 -37.56 24.09 50.41
N ASN A 2 -37.92 24.74 49.30
CA ASN A 2 -38.88 24.21 48.32
C ASN A 2 -38.12 23.79 47.06
N MET A 3 -37.84 22.50 46.93
CA MET A 3 -37.37 21.89 45.69
C MET A 3 -38.55 21.08 45.13
N GLU A 4 -39.40 21.71 44.33
CA GLU A 4 -40.41 20.99 43.57
C GLU A 4 -40.44 21.48 42.12
N ASN A 5 -40.00 20.57 41.24
CA ASN A 5 -40.46 20.36 39.87
C ASN A 5 -40.45 21.54 38.90
N GLN A 6 -39.28 21.80 38.29
CA GLN A 6 -39.23 22.21 36.88
C GLN A 6 -39.30 20.94 36.00
N GLN A 7 -40.49 20.39 35.82
CA GLN A 7 -40.75 19.47 34.70
C GLN A 7 -40.86 20.32 33.43
N THR A 8 -39.77 20.42 32.69
CA THR A 8 -39.77 20.93 31.31
C THR A 8 -40.59 19.99 30.44
N HIS A 9 -41.81 20.39 30.08
CA HIS A 9 -42.65 19.68 29.13
C HIS A 9 -41.98 19.73 27.75
N PHE A 10 -41.34 18.62 27.35
CA PHE A 10 -40.68 18.52 26.05
C PHE A 10 -41.74 18.56 24.94
N ASP A 11 -41.71 19.60 24.13
CA ASP A 11 -42.66 19.77 23.02
C ASP A 11 -42.23 18.88 21.85
N HIS A 12 -42.90 17.73 21.74
CA HIS A 12 -42.59 16.71 20.75
C HIS A 12 -42.94 17.18 19.33
N GLU A 13 -43.92 18.09 19.17
CA GLU A 13 -44.32 18.58 17.86
C GLU A 13 -43.28 19.56 17.28
N ASP A 14 -42.73 20.45 18.11
CA ASP A 14 -41.67 21.37 17.70
C ASP A 14 -40.36 20.61 17.39
N TRP A 15 -40.05 19.57 18.18
CA TRP A 15 -38.89 18.72 17.91
C TRP A 15 -39.03 17.92 16.61
N LEU A 16 -40.21 17.35 16.35
CA LEU A 16 -40.49 16.64 15.09
C LEU A 16 -40.43 17.58 13.89
N ASN A 17 -40.98 18.80 13.99
CA ASN A 17 -40.90 19.80 12.93
C ASN A 17 -39.46 20.23 12.63
N HIS A 18 -38.64 20.43 13.67
CA HIS A 18 -37.21 20.68 13.50
C HIS A 18 -36.52 19.52 12.79
N LEU A 19 -36.79 18.28 13.19
CA LEU A 19 -36.22 17.10 12.56
C LEU A 19 -36.59 16.97 11.08
N TYR A 20 -37.87 17.18 10.73
CA TYR A 20 -38.30 17.16 9.33
C TYR A 20 -37.61 18.24 8.50
N ARG A 21 -37.45 19.45 9.04
CA ARG A 21 -36.66 20.52 8.38
C ARG A 21 -35.19 20.12 8.18
N TYR A 22 -34.56 19.51 9.18
CA TYR A 22 -33.17 19.05 9.07
C TYR A 22 -33.02 17.94 8.02
N ILE A 23 -33.94 16.97 8.00
CA ILE A 23 -33.93 15.87 7.02
C ILE A 23 -34.10 16.43 5.60
N GLU A 24 -35.02 17.37 5.39
CA GLU A 24 -35.24 17.97 4.08
C GLU A 24 -34.04 18.81 3.61
N THR A 25 -33.43 19.57 4.52
CA THR A 25 -32.23 20.35 4.24
C THR A 25 -31.04 19.44 3.92
N ALA A 26 -30.86 18.35 4.67
CA ALA A 26 -29.82 17.35 4.43
C ALA A 26 -30.02 16.65 3.09
N ARG A 27 -31.26 16.38 2.70
CA ARG A 27 -31.60 15.79 1.39
C ARG A 27 -31.27 16.73 0.24
N GLN A 28 -31.60 18.02 0.38
CA GLN A 28 -31.25 19.05 -0.63
C GLN A 28 -29.74 19.22 -0.76
N PHE A 29 -29.04 19.33 0.37
CA PHE A 29 -27.57 19.41 0.38
C PHE A 29 -26.91 18.18 -0.24
N GLY A 30 -27.42 16.97 0.07
CA GLY A 30 -26.95 15.73 -0.56
C GLY A 30 -27.17 15.70 -2.07
N ASN A 31 -28.31 16.18 -2.56
CA ASN A 31 -28.59 16.28 -3.99
C ASN A 31 -27.69 17.29 -4.70
N GLU A 32 -27.41 18.44 -4.08
CA GLU A 32 -26.51 19.46 -4.63
C GLU A 32 -25.05 18.99 -4.63
N LEU A 33 -24.59 18.36 -3.54
CA LEU A 33 -23.28 17.73 -3.47
C LEU A 33 -23.13 16.67 -4.55
N PHE A 34 -24.11 15.79 -4.71
CA PHE A 34 -24.06 14.75 -5.72
C PHE A 34 -24.03 15.33 -7.15
N ARG A 35 -24.81 16.38 -7.41
CA ARG A 35 -24.76 17.11 -8.70
C ARG A 35 -23.41 17.79 -8.91
N GLY A 36 -22.84 18.42 -7.89
CA GLY A 36 -21.52 19.04 -7.92
C GLY A 36 -20.41 18.02 -8.19
N LEU A 37 -20.40 16.92 -7.44
CA LEU A 37 -19.47 15.81 -7.63
C LEU A 37 -19.60 15.22 -9.03
N LYS A 38 -20.83 14.97 -9.50
CA LYS A 38 -21.08 14.44 -10.84
C LYS A 38 -20.60 15.40 -11.92
N SER A 39 -20.81 16.70 -11.75
CA SER A 39 -20.37 17.72 -12.70
C SER A 39 -18.84 17.82 -12.77
N ILE A 40 -18.17 17.88 -11.61
CA ILE A 40 -16.71 17.93 -11.50
C ILE A 40 -16.10 16.63 -12.03
N SER A 41 -16.69 15.49 -11.67
CA SER A 41 -16.28 14.18 -12.16
C SER A 41 -16.43 14.09 -13.67
N GLN A 42 -17.58 14.43 -14.26
CA GLN A 42 -17.78 14.33 -15.70
C GLN A 42 -16.88 15.29 -16.49
N LYS A 43 -16.79 16.56 -16.10
CA LYS A 43 -15.96 17.54 -16.81
C LYS A 43 -14.47 17.29 -16.58
N GLY A 44 -14.08 17.13 -15.32
CA GLY A 44 -12.69 16.90 -14.94
C GLY A 44 -12.15 15.57 -15.45
N LEU A 45 -12.93 14.47 -15.41
CA LEU A 45 -12.49 13.20 -16.00
C LEU A 45 -12.43 13.26 -17.52
N LEU A 46 -13.38 13.90 -18.20
CA LEU A 46 -13.34 13.98 -19.67
C LEU A 46 -12.16 14.81 -20.16
N GLU A 47 -11.89 15.95 -19.53
CA GLU A 47 -10.71 16.78 -19.83
C GLU A 47 -9.43 16.03 -19.51
N ALA A 48 -9.29 15.51 -18.29
CA ALA A 48 -8.11 14.73 -17.89
C ALA A 48 -7.90 13.51 -18.80
N TRP A 49 -8.97 12.80 -19.18
CA TRP A 49 -8.88 11.65 -20.08
C TRP A 49 -8.42 12.04 -21.48
N SER A 50 -8.91 13.17 -22.00
CA SER A 50 -8.49 13.68 -23.31
C SER A 50 -7.01 14.08 -23.32
N GLU A 51 -6.55 14.72 -22.24
CA GLU A 51 -5.15 15.12 -22.06
C GLU A 51 -4.24 13.90 -21.90
N ILE A 52 -4.63 12.94 -21.06
CA ILE A 52 -3.92 11.67 -20.89
C ILE A 52 -3.82 10.95 -22.23
N ARG A 53 -4.91 10.85 -22.99
CA ARG A 53 -4.91 10.19 -24.31
C ARG A 53 -3.99 10.89 -25.32
N SER A 54 -3.93 12.22 -25.31
CA SER A 54 -3.04 13.01 -26.17
C SER A 54 -1.56 12.86 -25.80
N VAL A 55 -1.28 12.70 -24.50
CA VAL A 55 0.07 12.44 -24.00
C VAL A 55 0.51 11.02 -24.31
N VAL A 56 -0.39 10.04 -24.13
CA VAL A 56 -0.14 8.63 -24.43
C VAL A 56 0.13 8.41 -25.93
N SER A 57 -0.57 9.12 -26.82
CA SER A 57 -0.32 9.01 -28.27
C SER A 57 1.03 9.57 -28.72
N LYS A 58 1.71 10.35 -27.87
CA LYS A 58 3.04 10.94 -28.11
C LYS A 58 4.18 10.19 -27.39
N LEU A 59 3.89 9.06 -26.73
CA LEU A 59 4.90 8.27 -26.04
C LEU A 59 5.83 7.59 -27.05
N THR A 60 7.12 7.59 -26.73
CA THR A 60 8.14 6.91 -27.53
C THR A 60 8.23 5.43 -27.15
N PRO A 61 8.71 4.54 -28.04
CA PRO A 61 8.93 3.13 -27.70
C PRO A 61 9.86 2.93 -26.49
N GLN A 62 10.82 3.84 -26.31
CA GLN A 62 11.70 3.83 -25.14
C GLN A 62 10.94 4.07 -23.83
N ASP A 63 9.95 4.97 -23.83
CA ASP A 63 9.11 5.22 -22.65
C ASP A 63 8.33 3.95 -22.28
N PHE A 64 7.91 3.16 -23.27
CA PHE A 64 7.20 1.90 -23.04
C PHE A 64 8.11 0.84 -22.39
N ILE A 65 9.36 0.71 -22.86
CA ILE A 65 10.33 -0.24 -22.28
C ILE A 65 10.64 0.12 -20.82
N ILE A 66 10.94 1.40 -20.57
CA ILE A 66 11.27 1.88 -19.21
C ILE A 66 10.07 1.68 -18.27
N THR A 67 8.87 2.08 -18.72
CA THR A 67 7.65 1.91 -17.92
C THR A 67 7.36 0.42 -17.68
N GLY A 68 7.57 -0.43 -18.69
CA GLY A 68 7.42 -1.88 -18.56
C GLY A 68 8.37 -2.47 -17.52
N LEU A 69 9.65 -2.08 -17.52
CA LEU A 69 10.63 -2.52 -16.53
C LEU A 69 10.27 -2.06 -15.12
N VAL A 70 9.92 -0.78 -14.93
CA VAL A 70 9.48 -0.24 -13.62
C VAL A 70 8.25 -0.98 -13.10
N THR A 71 7.27 -1.20 -13.99
CA THR A 71 6.04 -1.93 -13.65
C THR A 71 6.35 -3.37 -13.26
N LEU A 72 7.20 -4.05 -14.03
CA LEU A 72 7.61 -5.43 -13.74
C LEU A 72 8.32 -5.54 -12.40
N THR A 73 9.25 -4.64 -12.09
CA THR A 73 9.94 -4.63 -10.79
C THR A 73 8.96 -4.35 -9.64
N GLY A 74 8.00 -3.44 -9.85
CA GLY A 74 6.93 -3.18 -8.89
C GLY A 74 6.06 -4.41 -8.63
N ILE A 75 5.68 -5.16 -9.69
CA ILE A 75 4.94 -6.42 -9.58
C ILE A 75 5.73 -7.46 -8.80
N VAL A 76 7.03 -7.63 -9.11
CA VAL A 76 7.90 -8.57 -8.38
C VAL A 76 7.98 -8.21 -6.90
N GLY A 77 8.14 -6.92 -6.56
CA GLY A 77 8.08 -6.44 -5.18
C GLY A 77 6.74 -6.76 -4.51
N GLY A 78 5.63 -6.51 -5.21
CA GLY A 78 4.29 -6.85 -4.74
C GLY A 78 4.09 -8.35 -4.51
N LEU A 79 4.63 -9.21 -5.37
CA LEU A 79 4.58 -10.66 -5.20
C LEU A 79 5.36 -11.09 -3.94
N PHE A 80 6.57 -10.56 -3.73
CA PHE A 80 7.32 -10.83 -2.49
C PHE A 80 6.55 -10.39 -1.25
N PHE A 81 5.90 -9.22 -1.30
CA PHE A 81 5.05 -8.76 -0.21
C PHE A 81 3.88 -9.72 0.05
N LEU A 82 3.16 -10.14 -0.98
CA LEU A 82 2.02 -11.07 -0.85
C LEU A 82 2.44 -12.44 -0.33
N ILE A 83 3.57 -12.98 -0.79
CA ILE A 83 4.14 -14.24 -0.28
C ILE A 83 4.48 -14.08 1.20
N GLY A 84 5.19 -13.01 1.57
CA GLY A 84 5.55 -12.72 2.95
C GLY A 84 4.32 -12.56 3.85
N LEU A 85 3.29 -11.85 3.39
CA LEU A 85 2.03 -11.65 4.09
C LEU A 85 1.28 -12.97 4.28
N SER A 86 1.26 -13.83 3.26
CA SER A 86 0.64 -15.16 3.33
C SER A 86 1.34 -16.05 4.35
N LEU A 87 2.67 -16.05 4.36
CA LEU A 87 3.49 -16.76 5.35
C LEU A 87 3.27 -16.22 6.76
N PHE A 88 3.18 -14.90 6.92
CA PHE A 88 2.87 -14.28 8.21
C PHE A 88 1.49 -14.70 8.72
N GLY A 89 0.48 -14.68 7.84
CA GLY A 89 -0.87 -15.16 8.17
C GLY A 89 -0.88 -16.63 8.59
N TYR A 90 -0.12 -17.48 7.89
CA TYR A 90 0.04 -18.88 8.27
C TYR A 90 0.69 -19.05 9.65
N GLN A 91 1.78 -18.30 9.93
CA GLN A 91 2.42 -18.28 11.25
C GLN A 91 1.47 -17.82 12.36
N ALA A 92 0.62 -16.82 12.07
CA ALA A 92 -0.39 -16.35 13.02
C ALA A 92 -1.45 -17.42 13.32
N ILE A 93 -1.87 -18.20 12.32
CA ILE A 93 -2.79 -19.33 12.52
C ILE A 93 -2.14 -20.42 13.38
N LEU A 94 -0.89 -20.80 13.10
CA LEU A 94 -0.16 -21.78 13.93
C LEU A 94 0.00 -21.28 15.36
N TRP A 95 0.33 -20.00 15.54
CA TRP A 95 0.41 -19.40 16.86
C TRP A 95 -0.90 -19.48 17.63
N LEU A 96 -2.05 -19.27 16.97
CA LEU A 96 -3.37 -19.41 17.60
C LEU A 96 -3.68 -20.86 18.00
N GLN A 97 -3.12 -21.85 17.31
CA GLN A 97 -3.32 -23.27 17.61
C GLN A 97 -2.40 -23.76 18.74
N ASP A 98 -1.11 -23.42 18.66
CA ASP A 98 -0.06 -23.97 19.52
C ASP A 98 0.26 -23.07 20.72
N GLY A 99 -0.22 -21.82 20.73
CA GLY A 99 0.04 -20.83 21.76
C GLY A 99 1.48 -20.27 21.78
N VAL A 100 2.36 -20.78 20.91
CA VAL A 100 3.77 -20.39 20.82
C VAL A 100 4.06 -19.84 19.43
N TRP A 101 4.72 -18.69 19.37
CA TRP A 101 5.04 -18.05 18.10
C TRP A 101 6.18 -18.79 17.39
N THR A 102 5.88 -19.44 16.27
CA THR A 102 6.84 -20.22 15.49
C THR A 102 7.33 -19.42 14.28
N ALA A 103 8.35 -18.58 14.49
CA ALA A 103 9.00 -17.86 13.41
C ALA A 103 9.73 -18.82 12.46
N PHE A 104 9.49 -18.70 11.16
CA PHE A 104 10.24 -19.42 10.14
C PHE A 104 11.53 -18.65 9.81
N PRO A 105 12.72 -19.18 10.13
CA PRO A 105 13.96 -18.43 10.02
C PRO A 105 14.38 -18.26 8.54
N LEU A 106 14.97 -17.12 8.22
CA LEU A 106 15.54 -16.85 6.90
C LEU A 106 16.67 -17.84 6.56
N PHE A 107 17.32 -18.39 7.58
CA PHE A 107 18.35 -19.43 7.46
C PHE A 107 17.90 -20.64 6.63
N ALA A 108 16.63 -21.05 6.71
CA ALA A 108 16.13 -22.20 5.94
C ALA A 108 16.18 -21.94 4.43
N VAL A 109 15.79 -20.74 4.00
CA VAL A 109 15.84 -20.33 2.59
C VAL A 109 17.28 -20.12 2.14
N PHE A 110 18.11 -19.56 3.00
CA PHE A 110 19.53 -19.41 2.73
C PHE A 110 20.21 -20.75 2.43
N ASN A 111 20.03 -21.74 3.31
CA ASN A 111 20.59 -23.08 3.10
C ASN A 111 20.13 -23.71 1.79
N PHE A 112 18.85 -23.55 1.46
CA PHE A 112 18.28 -24.07 0.21
C PHE A 112 18.87 -23.39 -1.02
N LEU A 113 19.00 -22.06 -1.02
CA LEU A 113 19.47 -21.30 -2.18
C LEU A 113 20.99 -21.42 -2.40
N PHE A 114 21.74 -21.51 -1.32
CA PHE A 114 23.20 -21.50 -1.33
C PHE A 114 23.81 -22.87 -1.05
N GLU A 115 23.01 -23.94 -1.14
CA GLU A 115 23.48 -25.30 -0.92
C GLU A 115 24.74 -25.59 -1.76
N ASN A 116 25.76 -26.18 -1.15
CA ASN A 116 27.04 -26.52 -1.80
C ASN A 116 27.84 -25.35 -2.41
N THR A 117 27.51 -24.10 -2.06
CA THR A 117 28.32 -22.93 -2.47
C THR A 117 29.42 -22.62 -1.46
N ILE A 118 30.44 -21.86 -1.89
CA ILE A 118 31.55 -21.38 -1.03
C ILE A 118 31.01 -20.61 0.18
N LEU A 119 29.96 -19.83 -0.04
CA LEU A 119 29.35 -18.99 1.00
C LEU A 119 28.62 -19.85 2.07
N HIS A 120 28.02 -20.96 1.67
CA HIS A 120 27.49 -21.95 2.62
C HIS A 120 28.60 -22.74 3.33
N GLN A 121 29.67 -23.14 2.64
CA GLN A 121 30.82 -23.79 3.28
C GLN A 121 31.46 -22.91 4.35
N TRP A 122 31.61 -21.61 4.08
CA TRP A 122 32.08 -20.63 5.06
C TRP A 122 31.12 -20.48 6.26
N MET A 123 29.82 -20.62 6.05
CA MET A 123 28.83 -20.58 7.12
C MET A 123 28.94 -21.76 8.09
N ILE A 124 29.26 -22.95 7.58
CA ILE A 124 29.44 -24.16 8.40
C ILE A 124 30.84 -24.20 9.03
N HIS A 125 31.88 -23.89 8.24
CA HIS A 125 33.28 -23.94 8.62
C HIS A 125 33.98 -22.62 8.25
N PRO A 126 33.85 -21.57 9.07
CA PRO A 126 34.47 -20.29 8.80
C PRO A 126 35.99 -20.35 8.96
N GLU A 127 36.71 -20.38 7.84
CA GLU A 127 38.19 -20.35 7.81
C GLU A 127 38.78 -18.99 8.23
N SER A 128 37.99 -17.91 8.12
CA SER A 128 38.35 -16.55 8.54
C SER A 128 37.10 -15.71 8.80
N TRP A 129 37.26 -14.50 9.39
CA TRP A 129 36.15 -13.57 9.66
C TRP A 129 35.01 -14.16 10.52
N MET A 130 35.36 -14.95 11.53
CA MET A 130 34.41 -15.60 12.46
C MET A 130 33.38 -14.62 13.07
N GLY A 131 33.81 -13.39 13.40
CA GLY A 131 32.89 -12.37 13.93
C GLY A 131 31.80 -11.98 12.95
N LEU A 132 32.15 -11.84 11.66
CA LEU A 132 31.19 -11.54 10.60
C LEU A 132 30.25 -12.73 10.35
N GLN A 133 30.78 -13.96 10.40
CA GLN A 133 29.97 -15.17 10.28
C GLN A 133 28.90 -15.22 11.38
N LYS A 134 29.27 -14.95 12.64
CA LYS A 134 28.33 -14.93 13.77
C LYS A 134 27.26 -13.84 13.65
N LEU A 135 27.64 -12.65 13.17
CA LEU A 135 26.67 -11.58 12.93
C LEU A 135 25.70 -11.95 11.81
N PHE A 136 26.20 -12.58 10.76
CA PHE A 136 25.39 -13.01 9.63
C PHE A 136 24.48 -14.18 9.98
N SER A 137 24.95 -15.18 10.73
CA SER A 137 24.12 -16.27 11.25
C SER A 137 23.03 -15.73 12.19
N TRP A 138 23.40 -14.84 13.11
CA TRP A 138 22.45 -14.18 14.00
C TRP A 138 21.36 -13.44 13.21
N PHE A 139 21.72 -12.73 12.15
CA PHE A 139 20.75 -12.06 11.28
C PHE A 139 19.80 -13.06 10.60
N LEU A 140 20.33 -14.13 10.01
CA LEU A 140 19.54 -15.16 9.32
C LEU A 140 18.62 -15.95 10.27
N GLU A 141 18.99 -16.10 11.53
CA GLU A 141 18.20 -16.75 12.57
C GLU A 141 17.16 -15.80 13.19
N SER A 142 17.54 -14.54 13.40
CA SER A 142 16.71 -13.57 14.13
C SER A 142 15.59 -12.98 13.26
N VAL A 143 15.81 -12.85 11.95
CA VAL A 143 14.82 -12.25 11.04
C VAL A 143 13.91 -13.34 10.49
N PRO A 144 12.59 -13.29 10.77
CA PRO A 144 11.64 -14.22 10.15
C PRO A 144 11.56 -14.00 8.65
N LEU A 145 11.47 -15.09 7.89
CA LEU A 145 11.33 -15.06 6.44
C LEU A 145 10.13 -14.21 5.98
N SER A 146 9.01 -14.30 6.69
CA SER A 146 7.80 -13.53 6.40
C SER A 146 8.09 -12.02 6.40
N VAL A 147 8.79 -11.53 7.43
CA VAL A 147 9.20 -10.13 7.56
C VAL A 147 10.24 -9.74 6.50
N ALA A 148 11.22 -10.62 6.26
CA ALA A 148 12.26 -10.42 5.25
C ALA A 148 11.71 -10.32 3.82
N LEU A 149 10.52 -10.89 3.56
CA LEU A 149 9.83 -10.76 2.28
C LEU A 149 8.87 -9.56 2.26
N MET A 150 8.13 -9.34 3.34
CA MET A 150 7.13 -8.26 3.43
C MET A 150 7.76 -6.87 3.32
N ILE A 151 8.74 -6.56 4.17
CA ILE A 151 9.26 -5.20 4.28
C ILE A 151 9.96 -4.77 2.97
N PRO A 152 10.92 -5.54 2.41
CA PRO A 152 11.55 -5.18 1.15
C PRO A 152 10.57 -5.23 -0.03
N GLY A 153 9.66 -6.22 -0.06
CA GLY A 153 8.65 -6.33 -1.13
C GLY A 153 7.74 -5.10 -1.18
N LEU A 154 7.24 -4.66 -0.03
CA LEU A 154 6.41 -3.46 0.10
C LEU A 154 7.19 -2.19 -0.26
N ALA A 155 8.43 -2.07 0.21
CA ALA A 155 9.28 -0.93 -0.09
C ALA A 155 9.56 -0.82 -1.59
N ILE A 156 9.89 -1.92 -2.26
CA ILE A 156 10.09 -1.96 -3.72
C ILE A 156 8.81 -1.57 -4.45
N ALA A 157 7.66 -2.15 -4.06
CA ALA A 157 6.38 -1.85 -4.69
C ALA A 157 6.01 -0.36 -4.59
N PHE A 158 6.13 0.24 -3.40
CA PHE A 158 5.86 1.66 -3.21
C PHE A 158 6.86 2.56 -3.91
N PHE A 159 8.15 2.21 -3.85
CA PHE A 159 9.18 2.97 -4.54
C PHE A 159 8.91 3.00 -6.05
N MET A 160 8.59 1.85 -6.66
CA MET A 160 8.28 1.75 -8.09
C MET A 160 6.96 2.44 -8.46
N ALA A 161 5.93 2.36 -7.61
CA ALA A 161 4.71 3.13 -7.81
C ALA A 161 4.98 4.64 -7.76
N GLY A 162 5.80 5.10 -6.82
CA GLY A 162 6.21 6.49 -6.68
C GLY A 162 7.01 6.98 -7.89
N THR A 163 8.00 6.22 -8.35
CA THR A 163 8.78 6.56 -9.54
C THR A 163 7.89 6.62 -10.79
N MET A 164 6.89 5.74 -10.91
CA MET A 164 5.93 5.76 -12.01
C MET A 164 5.07 7.05 -12.00
N VAL A 165 4.59 7.47 -10.82
CA VAL A 165 3.84 8.74 -10.70
C VAL A 165 4.73 9.94 -11.07
N VAL A 166 5.94 10.00 -10.54
CA VAL A 166 6.88 11.11 -10.80
C VAL A 166 7.26 11.18 -12.28
N THR A 167 7.56 10.04 -12.90
CA THR A 167 7.93 9.98 -14.33
C THR A 167 6.76 10.37 -15.24
N MET A 168 5.53 9.93 -14.93
CA MET A 168 4.33 10.35 -15.66
C MET A 168 4.08 11.86 -15.55
N LEU A 169 4.17 12.42 -14.34
CA LEU A 169 4.01 13.86 -14.11
C LEU A 169 5.08 14.68 -14.85
N PHE A 170 6.34 14.26 -14.76
CA PHE A 170 7.42 14.91 -15.48
C PHE A 170 7.19 14.89 -17.00
N ARG A 171 6.82 13.73 -17.54
CA ARG A 171 6.56 13.58 -18.98
C ARG A 171 5.35 14.40 -19.44
N PHE A 172 4.30 14.47 -18.62
CA PHE A 172 3.13 15.31 -18.86
C PHE A 172 3.52 16.79 -18.96
N VAL A 173 4.26 17.31 -17.98
CA VAL A 173 4.74 18.71 -17.98
C VAL A 173 5.65 18.99 -19.18
N GLN A 174 6.57 18.06 -19.49
CA GLN A 174 7.47 18.20 -20.65
C GLN A 174 6.70 18.31 -21.98
N LEU A 175 5.68 17.46 -22.17
CA LEU A 175 4.88 17.46 -23.40
C LEU A 175 3.94 18.67 -23.48
N LYS A 176 3.47 19.19 -22.34
CA LYS A 176 2.70 20.44 -22.27
C LYS A 176 3.55 21.64 -22.67
N ASN A 177 4.75 21.78 -22.11
CA ASN A 177 5.67 22.90 -22.42
C ASN A 177 6.20 22.90 -23.85
N ARG A 178 6.19 21.76 -24.55
CA ARG A 178 6.60 21.67 -25.97
C ARG A 178 5.53 22.15 -26.97
N ASN A 179 4.26 22.24 -26.56
CA ASN A 179 3.16 22.66 -27.42
C ASN A 179 2.59 24.04 -27.05
N GLY A 180 3.23 24.74 -26.10
CA GLY A 180 2.89 26.11 -25.70
C GLY A 180 3.79 27.15 -26.35
#